data_AF-A0A7C1C6Q8-F1
#
_entry.id   AF-A0A7C1C6Q8-F1
#
_cell.length_a   1.000
_cell.length_b   1.000
_cell.length_c   1.000
_cell.angle_alpha   90.00
_cell.angle_beta   90.00
_cell.angle_gamma   90.00
#
_symmetry.space_group_name_H-M   'P 1'
#
loop_
_entity.id
_entity.type
_entity.pdbx_description
1 polymer ?
#
loop_
_entity_poly.entity_id
_entity_poly.type
_entity_poly.pdbx_seq_one_letter_code
_entity_poly.pdbx_strand_id
1 'polypeptide(L)'
;MDNKKKRDAISRTSVVKTPEVQALCEIAQLVGSAAKLETTLSEILRILHDTLYMERASLVLLDETAENLTIKASYGLTKEEKERGVYNLNEGVIGKVFRSKSPFVVPDIKSEPLFLNRTQARSITKSSIAFI
;
A
#
# COMPACT_ATOMS: atom_id res chain seq x y z
N MET A 1 27.46 7.69 -55.10
CA MET A 1 28.21 8.23 -53.95
C MET A 1 27.58 9.55 -53.58
N ASP A 2 27.13 9.85 -52.37
CA ASP A 2 26.89 9.08 -51.16
C ASP A 2 26.23 10.07 -50.18
N ASN A 3 25.64 9.55 -49.12
CA ASN A 3 25.47 10.26 -47.84
C ASN A 3 24.22 11.11 -47.58
N LYS A 4 23.04 10.70 -48.09
CA LYS A 4 21.74 11.14 -47.50
C LYS A 4 20.95 10.00 -46.85
N LYS A 5 21.67 8.97 -46.40
CA LYS A 5 21.18 7.77 -45.73
C LYS A 5 21.84 7.67 -44.35
N LYS A 6 21.43 8.53 -43.41
CA LYS A 6 21.71 8.44 -41.97
C LYS A 6 21.12 9.62 -41.21
N ARG A 7 19.81 9.65 -41.07
CA ARG A 7 19.16 10.18 -39.85
C ARG A 7 18.05 9.21 -39.51
N ASP A 8 18.47 7.96 -39.34
CA ASP A 8 17.66 6.88 -38.84
C ASP A 8 17.23 7.22 -37.41
N ALA A 9 15.93 7.05 -37.18
CA ALA A 9 15.35 6.66 -35.91
C ALA A 9 15.88 7.38 -34.66
N ILE A 10 15.26 8.53 -34.35
CA ILE A 10 15.07 8.90 -32.94
C ILE A 10 14.19 7.79 -32.36
N SER A 11 14.85 6.82 -31.75
CA SER A 11 14.22 5.72 -31.03
C SER A 11 13.25 6.34 -30.04
N ARG A 12 11.95 6.25 -30.33
CA ARG A 12 10.92 6.50 -29.33
C ARG A 12 11.20 5.48 -28.23
N THR A 13 11.83 5.91 -27.15
CA THR A 13 11.90 5.12 -25.92
C THR A 13 10.46 4.78 -25.57
N SER A 14 10.02 3.57 -25.90
CA SER A 14 8.76 3.05 -25.42
C SER A 14 8.89 3.05 -23.91
N VAL A 15 8.24 4.02 -23.25
CA VAL A 15 8.13 4.01 -21.79
C VAL A 15 7.50 2.67 -21.47
N VAL A 16 8.31 1.76 -20.94
CA VAL A 16 7.81 0.49 -20.41
C VAL A 16 6.91 0.91 -19.26
N LYS A 17 5.59 0.86 -19.48
CA LYS A 17 4.61 1.11 -18.43
C LYS A 17 4.65 -0.10 -17.51
N THR A 18 5.45 -0.03 -16.46
CA THR A 18 5.39 -1.03 -15.41
C THR A 18 4.12 -0.80 -14.58
N PRO A 19 3.54 -1.85 -13.96
CA PRO A 19 2.35 -1.71 -13.12
C PRO A 19 2.51 -0.65 -12.02
N GLU A 20 3.72 -0.49 -11.47
CA GLU A 20 4.03 0.49 -10.42
C GLU A 20 3.93 1.92 -10.95
N VAL A 21 4.48 2.19 -12.15
CA VAL A 21 4.39 3.53 -12.76
C VAL A 21 2.95 3.85 -13.14
N GLN A 22 2.19 2.85 -13.60
CA GLN A 22 0.76 3.01 -13.89
C GLN A 22 -0.02 3.35 -12.61
N ALA A 23 0.14 2.55 -11.55
CA ALA A 23 -0.52 2.78 -10.27
C ALA A 23 -0.21 4.17 -9.71
N LEU A 24 1.06 4.58 -9.76
CA LEU A 24 1.49 5.90 -9.31
C LEU A 24 0.82 7.03 -10.11
N CYS A 25 0.74 6.91 -11.44
CA CYS A 25 0.07 7.91 -12.28
C CYS A 25 -1.42 8.03 -11.97
N GLU A 26 -2.11 6.90 -11.82
CA GLU A 26 -3.55 6.88 -11.49
C GLU A 26 -3.81 7.48 -10.11
N ILE A 27 -3.01 7.12 -9.10
CA ILE A 27 -3.08 7.69 -7.75
C ILE A 27 -2.83 9.20 -7.78
N ALA A 28 -1.82 9.68 -8.51
CA ALA A 28 -1.51 11.11 -8.59
C ALA A 28 -2.67 11.91 -9.21
N GLN A 29 -3.33 11.38 -10.25
CA GLN A 29 -4.50 12.01 -10.86
C GLN A 29 -5.71 12.05 -9.91
N LEU A 30 -5.93 10.95 -9.19
CA LEU A 30 -6.99 10.84 -8.20
C LEU A 30 -6.81 11.83 -7.05
N VAL A 31 -5.59 11.96 -6.52
CA VAL A 31 -5.28 12.93 -5.45
C VAL A 31 -5.50 14.37 -5.94
N GLY A 32 -5.11 14.69 -7.18
CA GLY A 32 -5.28 16.04 -7.75
C GLY A 32 -6.73 16.47 -7.98
N SER A 33 -7.69 15.54 -7.97
CA SER A 33 -9.13 15.79 -8.21
C SER A 33 -10.01 15.48 -7.00
N ALA A 34 -9.41 15.12 -5.86
CA ALA A 34 -10.08 14.65 -4.67
C ALA A 34 -10.91 15.74 -3.96
N ALA A 35 -12.16 15.43 -3.63
CA ALA A 35 -13.04 16.29 -2.81
C ALA A 35 -13.27 15.77 -1.39
N LYS A 36 -13.09 14.46 -1.14
CA LYS A 36 -13.30 13.81 0.17
C LYS A 36 -12.18 12.83 0.46
N LEU A 37 -11.48 13.03 1.58
CA LEU A 37 -10.29 12.28 1.94
C LEU A 37 -10.54 10.77 2.06
N GLU A 38 -11.56 10.36 2.81
CA GLU A 38 -11.82 8.94 3.10
C GLU A 38 -12.15 8.14 1.84
N THR A 39 -12.95 8.73 0.94
CA THR A 39 -13.29 8.12 -0.35
C THR A 39 -12.03 8.03 -1.21
N THR A 40 -11.25 9.11 -1.30
CA THR A 40 -9.99 9.11 -2.06
C THR A 40 -9.00 8.08 -1.56
N LEU A 41 -8.82 7.95 -0.24
CA LEU A 41 -7.92 6.96 0.33
C LEU A 41 -8.36 5.53 0.02
N SER A 42 -9.66 5.25 0.11
CA SER A 42 -10.20 3.93 -0.23
C SER A 42 -9.99 3.58 -1.70
N GLU A 43 -10.16 4.56 -2.60
CA GLU A 43 -9.90 4.41 -4.03
C GLU A 43 -8.40 4.21 -4.34
N ILE A 44 -7.50 4.89 -3.62
CA ILE A 44 -6.05 4.65 -3.74
C ILE A 44 -5.71 3.20 -3.40
N LEU A 45 -6.25 2.68 -2.29
CA LEU A 45 -6.02 1.29 -1.90
C LEU A 45 -6.60 0.28 -2.90
N ARG A 46 -7.73 0.62 -3.53
CA ARG A 46 -8.28 -0.17 -4.65
C ARG A 46 -7.37 -0.18 -5.86
N ILE A 47 -6.79 0.96 -6.26
CA ILE A 47 -5.81 1.01 -7.37
C ILE A 47 -4.63 0.09 -7.08
N LEU A 48 -4.08 0.10 -5.85
CA LEU A 48 -2.99 -0.80 -5.46
C LEU A 48 -3.38 -2.28 -5.56
N HIS A 49 -4.62 -2.62 -5.20
CA HIS A 49 -5.13 -3.98 -5.38
C HIS A 49 -5.21 -4.36 -6.86
N ASP A 50 -5.85 -3.52 -7.67
CA ASP A 50 -6.14 -3.79 -9.08
C ASP A 50 -4.86 -3.88 -9.95
N THR A 51 -3.83 -3.10 -9.59
CA THR A 51 -2.60 -2.96 -10.39
C THR A 51 -1.42 -3.77 -9.85
N LEU A 52 -1.26 -3.90 -8.53
CA LEU A 52 -0.13 -4.57 -7.88
C LEU A 52 -0.53 -5.88 -7.20
N TYR A 53 -1.78 -6.32 -7.35
CA TYR A 53 -2.33 -7.55 -6.76
C TYR A 53 -2.19 -7.62 -5.23
N MET A 54 -2.20 -6.46 -4.57
CA MET A 54 -2.16 -6.37 -3.12
C MET A 54 -3.52 -6.84 -2.55
N GLU A 55 -3.60 -8.07 -2.03
CA GLU A 55 -4.86 -8.66 -1.58
C GLU A 55 -5.57 -7.84 -0.49
N ARG A 56 -4.79 -7.26 0.42
CA ARG A 56 -5.28 -6.45 1.53
C ARG A 56 -4.38 -5.27 1.72
N ALA A 57 -4.97 -4.09 1.83
CA ALA A 57 -4.26 -2.85 2.06
C ALA A 57 -4.97 -2.03 3.12
N SER A 58 -4.22 -1.33 3.97
CA SER A 58 -4.78 -0.50 5.02
C SER A 58 -3.91 0.72 5.24
N LEU A 59 -4.55 1.88 5.36
CA LEU A 59 -3.89 3.10 5.81
C LEU A 59 -4.17 3.29 7.30
N VAL A 60 -3.09 3.31 8.09
CA VAL A 60 -3.13 3.54 9.53
C VAL A 60 -2.67 4.96 9.81
N LEU A 61 -3.48 5.74 10.53
CA LEU A 61 -3.15 7.12 10.93
C LEU A 61 -3.17 7.26 12.44
N LEU A 62 -2.39 8.22 12.95
CA LEU A 62 -2.44 8.65 14.33
C LEU A 62 -3.80 9.30 14.62
N ASP A 63 -4.45 8.82 15.67
CA ASP A 63 -5.53 9.51 16.34
C ASP A 63 -4.95 10.32 17.50
N GLU A 64 -4.83 11.63 17.31
CA GLU A 64 -4.22 12.53 18.30
C GLU A 64 -5.05 12.61 19.59
N THR A 65 -6.35 12.33 19.54
CA THR A 65 -7.22 12.43 20.72
C THR A 65 -7.03 11.27 21.68
N ALA A 66 -6.74 10.08 21.15
CA ALA A 66 -6.65 8.84 21.90
C ALA A 66 -5.22 8.28 21.95
N GLU A 67 -4.24 9.03 21.43
CA GLU A 67 -2.80 8.70 21.35
C GLU A 67 -2.53 7.28 20.80
N ASN A 68 -3.30 6.86 19.81
CA ASN A 68 -3.20 5.53 19.21
C ASN A 68 -3.25 5.58 17.68
N LEU A 69 -2.87 4.47 17.05
CA LEU A 69 -2.86 4.30 15.60
C LEU A 69 -4.11 3.51 15.20
N THR A 70 -4.89 4.04 14.25
CA THR A 70 -6.15 3.42 13.79
C THR A 70 -6.21 3.30 12.28
N ILE A 71 -6.85 2.23 11.78
CA ILE A 71 -7.08 2.07 10.34
C ILE A 71 -8.15 3.09 9.88
N LYS A 72 -7.74 4.11 9.12
CA LYS A 72 -8.66 5.11 8.56
C LYS A 72 -9.25 4.69 7.23
N ALA A 73 -8.51 3.96 6.41
CA ALA A 73 -8.99 3.37 5.15
C ALA A 73 -8.46 1.94 4.97
N SER A 74 -9.21 1.08 4.30
CA SER A 74 -8.79 -0.28 3.99
C SER A 74 -9.46 -0.82 2.73
N TYR A 75 -8.74 -1.69 2.03
CA TYR A 75 -9.26 -2.56 0.99
C TYR A 75 -9.06 -4.03 1.42
N GLY A 76 -10.07 -4.87 1.20
CA GLY A 76 -10.02 -6.29 1.56
C GLY A 76 -10.19 -6.59 3.06
N LEU A 77 -10.70 -5.63 3.84
CA LEU A 77 -11.12 -5.83 5.24
C LEU A 77 -12.62 -5.55 5.38
N THR A 78 -13.32 -6.33 6.21
CA THR A 78 -14.67 -5.95 6.67
C THR A 78 -14.62 -4.74 7.61
N LYS A 79 -15.78 -4.13 7.88
CA LYS A 79 -15.88 -3.02 8.82
C LYS A 79 -15.38 -3.44 10.22
N GLU A 80 -15.76 -4.63 10.67
CA GLU A 80 -15.41 -5.16 11.98
C GLU A 80 -13.91 -5.51 12.06
N GLU A 81 -13.33 -6.04 10.98
CA GLU A 81 -11.89 -6.28 10.87
C GLU A 81 -11.09 -4.98 10.92
N LYS A 82 -11.58 -3.94 10.24
CA LYS A 82 -11.00 -2.59 10.27
C LYS A 82 -11.04 -1.99 11.67
N GLU A 83 -12.20 -2.06 12.34
CA GLU A 83 -12.42 -1.49 13.69
C GLU A 83 -11.54 -2.15 14.76
N ARG A 84 -11.21 -3.43 14.61
CA ARG A 84 -10.23 -4.10 15.49
C ARG A 84 -8.80 -3.57 15.33
N GLY A 85 -8.48 -2.91 14.22
CA GLY A 85 -7.14 -2.41 13.91
C GLY A 85 -6.74 -1.15 14.68
N VAL A 86 -6.62 -1.28 16.00
CA VAL A 86 -6.11 -0.23 16.91
C VAL A 86 -4.80 -0.69 17.53
N TYR A 87 -3.80 0.20 17.54
CA TYR A 87 -2.44 -0.10 17.97
C TYR A 87 -1.87 1.03 18.83
N ASN A 88 -1.11 0.69 19.87
CA ASN A 88 -0.34 1.70 20.59
C ASN A 88 0.86 2.17 19.74
N LEU A 89 1.34 3.40 19.96
CA LEU A 89 2.47 3.98 19.20
C LEU A 89 3.74 3.12 19.26
N ASN A 90 3.87 2.30 20.32
CA ASN A 90 5.03 1.49 20.60
C ASN A 90 4.95 0.02 20.16
N GLU A 91 3.86 -0.38 19.51
CA GLU A 91 3.46 -1.79 19.48
C GLU A 91 3.55 -2.45 18.10
N GLY A 92 4.15 -3.65 18.07
CA GLY A 92 4.25 -4.49 16.88
C GLY A 92 4.93 -3.82 15.68
N VAL A 93 4.71 -4.39 14.49
CA VAL A 93 5.28 -3.88 13.23
C VAL A 93 4.84 -2.44 12.95
N ILE A 94 3.55 -2.14 13.10
CA ILE A 94 2.99 -0.80 12.81
C ILE A 94 3.60 0.26 13.72
N GLY A 95 3.67 0.03 15.03
CA GLY A 95 4.30 0.96 15.95
C GLY A 95 5.79 1.13 15.66
N LYS A 96 6.49 0.05 15.28
CA LYS A 96 7.91 0.11 14.90
C LYS A 96 8.13 0.99 13.66
N VAL A 97 7.31 0.84 12.62
CA VAL A 97 7.33 1.70 11.43
C VAL A 97 7.03 3.15 11.80
N PHE A 98 5.98 3.39 12.60
CA PHE A 98 5.59 4.73 13.05
C PHE A 98 6.76 5.46 13.76
N ARG A 99 7.47 4.78 14.65
CA ARG A 99 8.63 5.35 15.36
C ARG A 99 9.86 5.54 14.49
N SER A 100 10.19 4.52 13.70
CA SER A 100 11.44 4.51 12.92
C SER A 100 11.36 5.31 11.63
N LYS A 101 10.14 5.66 11.18
CA LYS A 101 9.88 6.31 9.88
C LYS A 101 10.51 5.57 8.70
N SER A 102 10.68 4.26 8.85
CA SER A 102 11.37 3.39 7.92
C SER A 102 10.46 2.21 7.53
N PRO A 103 10.47 1.78 6.27
CA PRO A 103 9.67 0.63 5.84
C PRO A 103 10.10 -0.65 6.56
N PHE A 104 9.16 -1.59 6.74
CA PHE A 104 9.41 -2.87 7.38
C PHE A 104 8.72 -3.99 6.61
N VAL A 105 9.50 -4.87 5.99
CA VAL A 105 8.98 -6.00 5.21
C VAL A 105 9.01 -7.27 6.04
N VAL A 106 7.88 -7.97 6.08
CA VAL A 106 7.70 -9.27 6.73
C VAL A 106 7.45 -10.32 5.64
N PRO A 107 8.44 -11.16 5.30
CA PRO A 107 8.27 -12.19 4.27
C PRO A 107 7.23 -13.25 4.64
N ASP A 108 7.14 -13.61 5.92
CA ASP A 108 6.12 -14.51 6.45
C ASP A 108 5.67 -14.09 7.85
N ILE A 109 4.40 -13.69 7.97
CA ILE A 109 3.79 -13.26 9.24
C ILE A 109 3.79 -14.33 10.33
N LYS A 110 3.91 -15.62 9.99
CA LYS A 110 4.00 -16.71 10.98
C LYS A 110 5.32 -16.70 11.74
N SER A 111 6.36 -16.17 11.10
CA SER A 111 7.72 -16.15 11.62
C SER A 111 8.09 -14.84 12.31
N GLU A 112 7.24 -13.82 12.22
CA GLU A 112 7.53 -12.47 12.72
C GLU A 112 6.86 -12.23 14.09
N PRO A 113 7.63 -12.17 15.20
CA PRO A 113 7.08 -11.99 16.54
C PRO A 113 6.37 -10.65 16.75
N LEU A 114 6.72 -9.61 15.96
CA LEU A 114 6.08 -8.30 16.05
C LEU A 114 4.74 -8.23 15.29
N PHE A 115 4.35 -9.28 14.57
CA PHE A 115 3.12 -9.30 13.80
C PHE A 115 1.92 -9.68 14.69
N LEU A 116 1.15 -8.68 15.10
CA LEU A 116 0.08 -8.86 16.09
C LEU A 116 -1.22 -9.46 15.53
N ASN A 117 -1.37 -9.54 14.19
CA ASN A 117 -2.60 -9.95 13.51
C ASN A 117 -3.89 -9.32 14.07
N ARG A 118 -3.85 -8.03 14.45
CA ARG A 118 -4.93 -7.37 15.21
C ARG A 118 -6.29 -7.40 14.51
N THR A 119 -6.31 -7.24 13.19
CA THR A 119 -7.56 -7.27 12.41
C THR A 119 -8.18 -8.66 12.38
N GLN A 120 -7.39 -9.72 12.62
CA GLN A 120 -7.77 -11.13 12.49
C GLN A 120 -8.30 -11.50 11.09
N ALA A 121 -8.05 -10.66 10.09
CA ALA A 121 -8.57 -10.85 8.73
C ALA A 121 -7.88 -11.97 7.93
N ARG A 122 -6.90 -12.65 8.55
CA ARG A 122 -6.06 -13.67 7.91
C ARG A 122 -6.26 -15.00 8.60
N SER A 123 -6.61 -16.03 7.81
CA SER A 123 -6.52 -17.42 8.24
C SER A 123 -5.07 -17.88 8.12
N ILE A 124 -4.37 -17.98 9.25
CA ILE A 124 -2.92 -18.30 9.30
C ILE A 124 -2.64 -19.78 8.89
N THR A 125 -3.65 -20.53 8.48
CA THR A 125 -3.59 -22.01 8.44
C THR A 125 -3.10 -22.62 7.13
N LYS A 126 -3.15 -21.95 5.97
CA LYS A 126 -2.98 -22.65 4.66
C LYS A 126 -1.86 -22.16 3.73
N SER A 127 -1.33 -20.96 3.87
CA SER A 127 -0.24 -20.45 3.02
C SER A 127 0.72 -19.53 3.80
N SER A 128 1.92 -19.29 3.25
CA SER A 128 2.83 -18.24 3.72
C SER A 128 2.27 -16.90 3.24
N ILE A 129 2.18 -15.92 4.15
CA ILE A 129 1.60 -14.60 3.87
C ILE A 129 2.66 -13.56 4.18
N ALA A 130 3.04 -12.77 3.17
CA ALA A 130 3.90 -11.61 3.35
C ALA A 130 3.09 -10.38 3.81
N PHE A 131 3.75 -9.47 4.50
CA PHE A 131 3.22 -8.19 4.93
C PHE A 131 4.26 -7.09 4.71
N ILE A 132 3.79 -5.92 4.26
CA ILE A 132 4.59 -4.73 3.97
C ILE A 132 3.91 -3.54 4.61
#